data_AF-A0A2M8NF57-F1
#
_entry.id   AF-A0A2M8NF57-F1
#
_cell.length_a   1.000
_cell.length_b   1.000
_cell.length_c   1.000
_cell.angle_alpha   90.00
_cell.angle_beta   90.00
_cell.angle_gamma   90.00
#
_symmetry.space_group_name_H-M   'P 1'
#
loop_
_entity.id
_entity.type
_entity.pdbx_description
1 polymer ?
#
loop_
_entity_poly.entity_id
_entity_poly.type
_entity_poly.pdbx_seq_one_letter_code
_entity_poly.pdbx_strand_id
1 'polypeptide(L)'
;LSIRIVDEEPAAALEKLTAAVRDARMLGALLYIQGADIFLDRDGALLPACFNRLRLLDDACLISSRAPFKFQPDMPGNDYPLMVIPFESLSAAERAELWQVMLEDVTNDSITEADLRALSGQFSLSSGQIVAAASSAMSRAVQ
;
A
#
# COMPACT_ATOMS: atom_id res chain seq x y z
N LEU A 1 -4.61 14.50 -3.83
CA LEU A 1 -5.17 13.82 -5.02
C LEU A 1 -4.68 12.38 -5.03
N SER A 2 -5.52 11.38 -5.34
CA SER A 2 -5.07 9.99 -5.41
C SER A 2 -5.47 9.34 -6.72
N ILE A 3 -4.60 8.47 -7.24
CA ILE A 3 -4.91 7.56 -8.34
C ILE A 3 -4.58 6.13 -7.96
N ARG A 4 -5.43 5.21 -8.41
CA ARG A 4 -5.20 3.77 -8.32
C ARG A 4 -4.96 3.24 -9.73
N ILE A 5 -3.88 2.49 -9.90
CA ILE A 5 -3.47 1.86 -11.14
C ILE A 5 -3.45 0.36 -10.90
N VAL A 6 -4.47 -0.34 -11.36
CA VAL A 6 -4.66 -1.78 -11.14
C VAL A 6 -5.24 -2.36 -12.43
N ASP A 7 -4.62 -3.43 -12.93
CA ASP A 7 -5.06 -4.16 -14.13
C ASP A 7 -5.22 -3.28 -15.39
N GLU A 8 -4.40 -2.23 -15.51
CA GLU A 8 -4.37 -1.32 -16.65
C GLU A 8 -3.27 -1.73 -17.65
N GLU A 9 -3.43 -1.34 -18.92
CA GLU A 9 -2.34 -1.40 -19.89
C GLU A 9 -1.33 -0.27 -19.62
N PRO A 10 -0.01 -0.47 -19.82
CA PRO A 10 1.02 0.52 -19.46
C PRO A 10 0.81 1.90 -20.09
N ALA A 11 0.31 1.96 -21.32
CA ALA A 11 0.01 3.22 -22.00
C ALA A 11 -1.14 3.98 -21.33
N ALA A 12 -2.23 3.29 -21.00
CA ALA A 12 -3.39 3.88 -20.32
C ALA A 12 -3.03 4.36 -18.91
N ALA A 13 -2.23 3.58 -18.18
CA ALA A 13 -1.71 3.95 -16.87
C ALA A 13 -0.86 5.24 -16.94
N LEU A 14 -0.05 5.39 -17.99
CA LEU A 14 0.78 6.57 -18.19
C LEU A 14 -0.05 7.82 -18.53
N GLU A 15 -1.12 7.67 -19.31
CA GLU A 15 -2.06 8.76 -19.59
C GLU A 15 -2.78 9.23 -18.32
N LYS A 16 -3.25 8.27 -17.50
CA LYS A 16 -3.87 8.53 -16.20
C LYS A 16 -2.90 9.23 -15.25
N LEU A 17 -1.64 8.79 -15.19
CA LEU A 17 -0.59 9.46 -14.43
C LEU A 17 -0.36 10.89 -14.93
N THR A 18 -0.34 11.09 -16.25
CA THR A 18 -0.13 12.42 -16.85
C THR A 18 -1.23 13.39 -16.44
N ALA A 19 -2.50 12.96 -16.51
CA ALA A 19 -3.63 13.76 -16.06
C ALA A 19 -3.55 14.07 -14.56
N ALA A 20 -3.23 13.07 -13.73
CA ALA A 20 -3.14 13.23 -12.29
C ALA A 20 -2.00 14.16 -11.86
N VAL A 21 -0.84 14.09 -12.50
CA VAL A 21 0.28 15.02 -12.23
C VAL A 21 -0.11 16.45 -12.57
N ARG A 22 -0.75 16.66 -13.73
CA ARG A 22 -1.24 17.98 -14.14
C ARG A 22 -2.21 18.53 -13.09
N ASP A 23 -3.20 17.74 -12.71
CA ASP A 23 -4.25 18.16 -11.78
C ASP A 23 -3.67 18.41 -10.38
N ALA A 24 -2.78 17.55 -9.90
CA ALA A 24 -2.08 17.74 -8.62
C ALA A 24 -1.28 19.05 -8.60
N ARG A 25 -0.52 19.33 -9.66
CA ARG A 25 0.23 20.57 -9.80
C ARG A 25 -0.67 21.81 -9.86
N MET A 26 -1.73 21.75 -10.66
CA MET A 26 -2.68 22.87 -10.77
C MET A 26 -3.37 23.19 -9.44
N LEU A 27 -3.62 22.17 -8.61
CA LEU A 27 -4.29 22.31 -7.32
C LEU A 27 -3.30 22.52 -6.15
N GLY A 28 -1.99 22.40 -6.37
CA GLY A 28 -1.00 22.38 -5.29
C GLY A 28 -1.23 21.23 -4.29
N ALA A 29 -1.67 20.08 -4.78
CA ALA A 29 -2.08 18.95 -3.96
C ALA A 29 -1.05 17.83 -3.96
N LEU A 30 -0.84 17.20 -2.79
CA LEU A 30 -0.04 15.98 -2.69
C LEU A 30 -0.66 14.87 -3.56
N LEU A 31 0.15 14.31 -4.46
CA LEU A 31 -0.23 13.20 -5.32
C LEU A 31 0.10 11.87 -4.65
N TYR A 32 -0.90 11.01 -4.47
CA TYR A 32 -0.72 9.63 -4.05
C TYR A 32 -1.01 8.66 -5.20
N ILE A 33 -0.04 7.79 -5.50
CA ILE A 33 -0.10 6.78 -6.56
C ILE A 33 -0.15 5.40 -5.92
N GLN A 34 -1.25 4.69 -6.14
CA GLN A 34 -1.43 3.31 -5.68
C GLN A 34 -1.23 2.32 -6.82
N GLY A 35 -0.35 1.33 -6.62
CA GLY A 35 -0.10 0.25 -7.58
C GLY A 35 0.92 0.62 -8.66
N ALA A 36 2.04 1.23 -8.27
CA ALA A 36 3.06 1.68 -9.21
C ALA A 36 3.88 0.56 -9.86
N ASP A 37 3.62 -0.70 -9.52
CA ASP A 37 4.31 -1.89 -10.05
C ASP A 37 4.32 -1.95 -11.59
N ILE A 38 3.27 -1.46 -12.25
CA ILE A 38 3.18 -1.40 -13.72
C ILE A 38 4.24 -0.49 -14.35
N PHE A 39 4.76 0.47 -13.59
CA PHE A 39 5.79 1.39 -14.03
C PHE A 39 7.20 0.89 -13.73
N LEU A 40 7.34 -0.36 -13.30
CA LEU A 40 8.63 -0.97 -13.03
C LEU A 40 9.04 -1.87 -14.19
N ASP A 41 10.32 -1.84 -14.53
CA ASP A 41 10.90 -2.84 -15.40
C ASP A 41 11.16 -4.17 -14.67
N ARG A 42 11.73 -5.14 -15.39
CA ARG A 42 12.01 -6.48 -14.86
C ARG A 42 13.02 -6.49 -13.71
N ASP A 43 13.85 -5.44 -13.61
CA ASP A 43 14.87 -5.29 -12.58
C ASP A 43 14.37 -4.45 -11.40
N GLY A 44 13.07 -4.12 -11.39
CA GLY A 44 12.43 -3.29 -10.37
C GLY A 44 12.81 -1.82 -10.46
N ALA A 45 13.33 -1.35 -11.59
CA ALA A 45 13.63 0.06 -11.78
C ALA A 45 12.45 0.79 -12.41
N LEU A 46 12.21 2.03 -11.96
CA LEU A 46 11.14 2.86 -12.49
C LEU A 46 11.38 3.17 -13.97
N LEU A 47 10.36 3.04 -14.81
CA LEU A 47 10.45 3.32 -16.23
C LEU A 47 10.71 4.82 -16.48
N PRO A 48 11.60 5.18 -17.42
CA PRO A 48 11.90 6.58 -17.75
C PRO A 48 10.66 7.40 -18.16
N ALA A 49 9.69 6.76 -18.80
CA ALA A 49 8.43 7.41 -19.17
C ALA A 49 7.65 7.88 -17.94
N CYS A 50 7.57 7.05 -16.89
CA CYS A 50 6.92 7.38 -15.63
C CYS A 50 7.68 8.50 -14.89
N PHE A 51 9.01 8.35 -14.75
CA PHE A 51 9.86 9.36 -14.14
C PHE A 51 9.68 10.74 -14.78
N ASN A 52 9.68 10.80 -16.11
CA ASN A 52 9.50 12.04 -16.85
C ASN A 52 8.15 12.71 -16.62
N ARG A 53 7.11 11.96 -16.25
CA ARG A 53 5.81 12.53 -15.84
C ARG A 53 5.87 13.03 -14.41
N LEU A 54 6.38 12.24 -13.48
CA LEU A 54 6.48 12.62 -12.07
C LEU A 54 7.28 13.92 -11.87
N ARG A 55 8.37 14.11 -12.62
CA ARG A 55 9.16 15.35 -12.63
C ARG A 55 8.34 16.61 -12.94
N LEU A 56 7.22 16.49 -13.66
CA LEU A 56 6.39 17.65 -14.00
C LEU A 56 5.57 18.18 -12.82
N LEU A 57 5.46 17.40 -11.73
CA LEU A 57 4.79 17.81 -10.50
C LEU A 57 5.55 18.95 -9.80
N ASP A 58 6.88 18.90 -9.84
CA ASP A 58 7.80 19.83 -9.15
C ASP A 58 7.54 19.92 -7.63
N ASP A 59 7.12 18.80 -7.03
CA ASP A 59 6.81 18.65 -5.60
C ASP A 59 6.92 17.16 -5.19
N ALA A 60 6.74 16.87 -3.90
CA ALA A 60 6.70 15.52 -3.37
C ALA A 60 5.46 14.74 -3.85
N CYS A 61 5.64 13.43 -4.03
CA CYS A 61 4.55 12.50 -4.25
C CYS A 61 4.73 11.26 -3.38
N LEU A 62 3.61 10.61 -3.05
CA LEU A 62 3.60 9.32 -2.37
C LEU A 62 3.34 8.24 -3.41
N ILE A 63 4.20 7.23 -3.41
CA ILE A 63 4.13 6.10 -4.34
C ILE A 63 4.06 4.83 -3.51
N SER A 64 3.08 3.98 -3.80
CA SER A 64 2.98 2.65 -3.23
C SER A 64 3.02 1.59 -4.32
N SER A 65 3.78 0.54 -4.04
CA SER A 65 4.08 -0.57 -4.92
C SER A 65 4.13 -1.85 -4.09
N ARG A 66 3.85 -3.01 -4.68
CA ARG A 66 4.06 -4.31 -4.02
C ARG A 66 5.52 -4.70 -4.03
N ALA A 67 6.20 -4.43 -5.14
CA ALA A 67 7.64 -4.61 -5.26
C ALA A 67 8.39 -3.35 -4.80
N PRO A 68 9.51 -3.49 -4.05
CA PRO A 68 10.42 -2.38 -3.87
C PRO A 68 10.93 -1.92 -5.23
N PHE A 69 11.11 -0.61 -5.40
CA PHE A 69 11.64 -0.07 -6.65
C PHE A 69 12.81 0.87 -6.42
N LYS A 70 13.60 1.04 -7.48
CA LYS A 70 14.75 1.95 -7.56
C LYS A 70 14.61 2.85 -8.78
N PHE A 71 15.35 3.95 -8.82
CA PHE A 71 15.52 4.70 -10.07
C PHE A 71 16.66 4.11 -10.90
N GLN A 72 16.64 4.38 -12.20
CA GLN A 72 17.73 4.01 -13.07
C GLN A 72 18.95 4.91 -12.81
N PRO A 73 20.19 4.40 -12.92
CA PRO A 73 21.40 5.16 -12.61
C PRO A 73 21.58 6.45 -13.41
N ASP A 74 21.04 6.49 -14.62
CA ASP A 74 21.10 7.61 -15.57
C ASP A 74 19.97 8.64 -15.38
N MET A 75 19.05 8.41 -14.45
CA MET A 75 17.98 9.37 -14.17
C MET A 75 18.53 10.60 -13.47
N PRO A 76 18.30 11.82 -14.02
CA PRO A 76 18.76 13.05 -13.39
C PRO A 76 18.06 13.22 -12.04
N GLY A 77 18.84 13.39 -10.97
CA GLY A 77 18.29 13.44 -9.61
C GLY A 77 17.98 12.06 -9.03
N ASN A 78 18.77 11.03 -9.36
CA ASN A 78 18.81 9.70 -8.72
C ASN A 78 19.04 9.73 -7.18
N ASP A 79 19.10 10.92 -6.59
CA ASP A 79 18.97 11.16 -5.15
C ASP A 79 17.50 11.05 -4.68
N TYR A 80 16.54 11.05 -5.61
CA TYR A 80 15.17 10.56 -5.42
C TYR A 80 15.21 9.03 -5.57
N PRO A 81 14.61 8.21 -4.68
CA PRO A 81 13.55 8.52 -3.73
C PRO A 81 14.16 8.92 -2.39
N LEU A 82 13.76 10.09 -1.88
CA LEU A 82 14.30 10.62 -0.64
C LEU A 82 14.05 9.69 0.57
N MET A 83 13.01 8.86 0.50
CA MET A 83 12.56 8.03 1.61
C MET A 83 11.81 6.78 1.12
N VAL A 84 12.21 5.62 1.66
CA VAL A 84 11.52 4.33 1.46
C VAL A 84 11.02 3.85 2.81
N ILE A 85 9.73 3.53 2.89
CA ILE A 85 9.09 2.98 4.08
C ILE A 85 8.70 1.53 3.78
N PRO A 86 9.47 0.53 4.24
CA PRO A 86 9.09 -0.86 4.06
C PRO A 86 7.87 -1.18 4.93
N PHE A 87 6.90 -1.87 4.34
CA PHE A 87 5.76 -2.45 5.07
C PHE A 87 6.04 -3.94 5.27
N GLU A 88 6.56 -4.27 6.45
CA GLU A 88 6.90 -5.65 6.80
C GLU A 88 5.65 -6.48 7.11
N SER A 89 5.82 -7.80 7.06
CA SER A 89 4.77 -8.71 7.53
C SER A 89 4.67 -8.60 9.05
N LEU A 90 3.44 -8.52 9.55
CA LEU A 90 3.18 -8.51 10.99
C LEU A 90 3.79 -9.74 11.66
N SER A 91 4.50 -9.55 12.77
CA SER A 91 4.91 -10.61 13.68
C SER A 91 3.71 -11.28 14.35
N ALA A 92 3.91 -12.44 14.98
CA ALA A 92 2.84 -13.13 15.71
C ALA A 92 2.27 -12.28 16.87
N ALA A 93 3.11 -11.44 17.49
CA ALA A 93 2.71 -10.52 18.55
C ALA A 93 1.83 -9.39 17.98
N GLU A 94 2.28 -8.70 16.93
CA GLU A 94 1.50 -7.63 16.30
C GLU A 94 0.18 -8.14 15.71
N ARG A 95 0.16 -9.38 15.19
CA ARG A 95 -1.10 -10.02 14.77
C ARG A 95 -2.04 -10.26 15.96
N ALA A 96 -1.52 -10.68 17.12
CA ALA A 96 -2.34 -10.88 18.32
C ALA A 96 -2.95 -9.56 18.81
N GLU A 97 -2.14 -8.49 18.84
CA GLU A 97 -2.60 -7.14 19.19
C GLU A 97 -3.69 -6.65 18.22
N LEU A 98 -3.49 -6.83 16.91
CA LEU A 98 -4.49 -6.46 15.92
C LEU A 98 -5.79 -7.25 16.11
N TRP A 99 -5.71 -8.55 16.38
CA TRP A 99 -6.89 -9.35 16.68
C TRP A 99 -7.63 -8.88 17.94
N GLN A 100 -6.89 -8.51 18.98
CA GLN A 100 -7.46 -7.97 20.22
C GLN A 100 -8.23 -6.68 19.94
N VAL A 101 -7.63 -5.73 19.21
CA VAL A 101 -8.28 -4.47 18.83
C VAL A 101 -9.53 -4.72 17.97
N MET A 102 -9.44 -5.63 16.99
CA MET A 102 -10.57 -5.91 16.09
C MET A 102 -11.74 -6.64 16.76
N LEU A 103 -11.51 -7.26 17.91
CA LEU A 103 -12.51 -8.04 18.64
C LEU A 103 -12.87 -7.40 20.00
N GLU A 104 -12.36 -6.21 20.33
CA GLU A 104 -12.53 -5.56 21.64
C GLU A 104 -14.00 -5.46 22.07
N ASP A 105 -14.90 -5.15 21.14
CA ASP A 105 -16.35 -5.05 21.39
C ASP A 105 -17.06 -6.42 21.47
N VAL A 106 -16.39 -7.50 21.04
CA VAL A 106 -16.88 -8.89 21.04
C VAL A 106 -16.27 -9.71 22.17
N THR A 107 -15.15 -9.25 22.75
CA THR A 107 -14.50 -9.81 23.92
C THR A 107 -15.31 -9.58 25.19
N ASN A 108 -16.51 -10.15 25.25
CA ASN A 108 -17.02 -10.68 26.50
C ASN A 108 -16.18 -11.90 26.89
N ASP A 109 -16.23 -12.31 28.17
CA ASP A 109 -15.46 -13.37 28.89
C ASP A 109 -15.18 -14.72 28.16
N SER A 110 -15.66 -14.91 26.94
CA SER A 110 -15.51 -16.09 26.10
C SER A 110 -14.22 -16.18 25.27
N ILE A 111 -13.56 -15.07 24.93
CA ILE A 111 -12.31 -15.09 24.13
C ILE A 111 -11.15 -14.74 25.05
N THR A 112 -10.27 -15.69 25.31
CA THR A 112 -9.10 -15.49 26.17
C THR A 112 -7.90 -14.99 25.37
N GLU A 113 -6.93 -14.40 26.05
CA GLU A 113 -5.64 -14.02 25.43
C GLU A 113 -4.91 -15.25 24.83
N ALA A 114 -5.12 -16.45 25.42
CA ALA A 114 -4.57 -17.69 24.90
C ALA A 114 -5.18 -18.06 23.54
N ASP A 115 -6.48 -17.83 23.34
CA ASP A 115 -7.16 -18.07 22.07
C ASP A 115 -6.64 -17.12 20.98
N LEU A 116 -6.44 -15.84 21.33
CA LEU A 116 -5.89 -14.85 20.40
C LEU A 116 -4.45 -15.18 19.99
N ARG A 117 -3.61 -15.64 20.93
CA ARG A 117 -2.25 -16.10 20.62
C ARG A 117 -2.25 -17.37 19.76
N ALA A 118 -3.17 -18.30 20.00
CA ALA A 118 -3.31 -19.48 19.16
C ALA A 118 -3.71 -19.08 17.73
N LEU A 119 -4.68 -18.17 17.59
CA LEU A 119 -5.14 -17.65 16.30
C LEU A 119 -4.03 -16.90 15.56
N SER A 120 -3.27 -16.03 16.24
CA SER A 120 -2.19 -15.24 15.62
C SER A 120 -0.96 -16.08 15.26
N GLY A 121 -0.72 -17.17 15.99
CA GLY A 121 0.38 -18.11 15.75
C GLY A 121 0.09 -19.14 14.65
N GLN A 122 -1.16 -19.60 14.55
CA GLN A 122 -1.55 -20.63 13.57
C GLN A 122 -1.69 -20.09 12.15
N PHE A 123 -2.10 -18.83 11.99
CA PHE A 123 -2.35 -18.25 10.67
C PHE A 123 -1.41 -17.08 10.38
N SER A 124 -0.75 -17.13 9.21
CA SER A 124 0.09 -16.04 8.70
C SER A 124 -0.74 -15.04 7.88
N LEU A 125 -1.72 -14.42 8.53
CA LEU A 125 -2.62 -13.45 7.88
C LEU A 125 -1.99 -12.05 7.83
N SER A 126 -2.24 -11.33 6.74
CA SER A 126 -1.96 -9.89 6.66
C SER A 126 -2.94 -9.09 7.51
N SER A 127 -2.60 -7.82 7.82
CA SER A 127 -3.51 -6.90 8.53
C SER A 127 -4.88 -6.82 7.84
N GLY A 128 -4.91 -6.68 6.51
CA GLY A 128 -6.15 -6.64 5.73
C GLY A 128 -6.97 -7.93 5.83
N GLN A 129 -6.32 -9.09 5.87
CA GLN A 129 -7.01 -10.38 6.05
C GLN A 129 -7.58 -10.53 7.46
N ILE A 130 -6.85 -10.09 8.49
CA ILE A 130 -7.32 -10.08 9.88
C ILE A 130 -8.56 -9.19 10.00
N VAL A 131 -8.50 -7.96 9.50
CA VAL A 131 -9.63 -7.02 9.51
C VAL A 131 -10.84 -7.60 8.77
N ALA A 132 -10.64 -8.19 7.60
CA ALA A 132 -11.73 -8.79 6.82
C ALA A 132 -12.35 -10.00 7.52
N ALA A 133 -11.52 -10.84 8.15
CA ALA A 133 -11.98 -12.01 8.88
C ALA A 133 -12.76 -11.62 10.14
N ALA A 134 -12.26 -10.66 10.93
CA ALA A 134 -12.96 -10.11 12.10
C ALA A 134 -14.31 -9.50 11.69
N SER A 135 -14.31 -8.66 10.66
CA SER A 135 -15.55 -8.02 10.15
C SER A 135 -16.58 -9.06 9.68
N SER A 136 -16.13 -10.11 9.01
CA SER A 136 -16.98 -11.21 8.55
C SER A 136 -17.56 -12.02 9.72
N ALA A 137 -16.76 -12.30 10.75
CA ALA A 137 -17.19 -13.02 11.94
C ALA A 137 -18.24 -12.22 12.72
N MET A 138 -18.00 -10.92 12.94
CA MET A 138 -18.96 -10.01 13.59
C MET A 138 -20.27 -9.93 12.83
N SER A 139 -20.22 -9.78 11.50
CA SER A 139 -21.43 -9.72 10.68
C SER A 139 -22.29 -10.98 10.78
N ARG A 140 -21.66 -12.15 10.94
CA ARG A 140 -22.38 -13.43 11.14
C ARG A 140 -22.92 -13.59 12.55
N ALA A 141 -22.25 -13.03 13.56
CA ALA A 141 -22.70 -13.13 14.95
C ALA A 141 -23.97 -12.30 15.25
N VAL A 142 -24.26 -11.30 14.41
CA VAL A 142 -25.46 -10.44 14.50
C VAL A 142 -26.67 -11.02 13.74
N GLN A 143 -26.46 -12.04 12.89
CA GLN A 143 -27.52 -12.77 12.17
C GLN A 143 -28.14 -13.86 13.04
#